data_AF-A0A955TN26-F1
#
_entry.id   AF-A0A955TN26-F1
#
_cell.length_a   1.000
_cell.length_b   1.000
_cell.length_c   1.000
_cell.angle_alpha   90.00
_cell.angle_beta   90.00
_cell.angle_gamma   90.00
#
_symmetry.space_group_name_H-M   'P 1'
#
loop_
_entity.id
_entity.type
_entity.pdbx_description
1 polymer ?
#
loop_
_entity_poly.entity_id
_entity_poly.type
_entity_poly.pdbx_seq_one_letter_code
_entity_poly.pdbx_strand_id
1 'polypeptide(L)'
;MIKVDHAYQKGFSLTELMIVVAIIGILATIAIPNFLRYQARAKQTEAKSNLVAIHTGEIAYFAENNGYLDDFNAIGFAVSGASQRYYYELGNANSGTLPAGCTASTLDTVSATGFIAVAIGNIDGDATCDVWTINEQKVLTNVVNDVSS
;
A
#
# COMPACT_ATOMS: atom_id res chain seq x y z
N MET A 1 -55.64 42.92 11.72
CA MET A 1 -55.64 41.55 12.28
C MET A 1 -54.90 40.66 11.29
N ILE A 2 -53.64 40.31 11.57
CA ILE A 2 -52.81 39.44 10.72
C ILE A 2 -52.88 38.03 11.32
N LYS A 3 -53.33 37.03 10.56
CA LYS A 3 -53.28 35.62 10.95
C LYS A 3 -51.89 35.08 10.62
N VAL A 4 -51.21 34.54 11.63
CA VAL A 4 -49.95 33.80 11.46
C VAL A 4 -50.31 32.33 11.39
N ASP A 5 -50.30 31.76 10.19
CA ASP A 5 -50.49 30.33 9.98
C ASP A 5 -49.22 29.59 10.43
N HIS A 6 -49.36 28.76 11.47
CA HIS A 6 -48.25 27.94 11.98
C HIS A 6 -48.09 26.73 11.05
N ALA A 7 -47.05 26.76 10.21
CA ALA A 7 -46.66 25.61 9.41
C ALA A 7 -46.19 24.48 10.35
N TYR A 8 -46.99 23.41 10.46
CA TYR A 8 -46.66 22.22 11.23
C TYR A 8 -45.42 21.54 10.63
N GLN A 9 -44.28 21.67 11.30
CA GLN A 9 -43.05 20.97 10.90
C GLN A 9 -43.20 19.48 11.21
N LYS A 10 -43.36 18.66 10.16
CA LYS A 10 -43.31 17.20 10.28
C LYS A 10 -41.89 16.78 10.66
N GLY A 11 -41.72 16.24 11.86
CA GLY A 11 -40.50 15.52 12.26
C GLY A 11 -40.47 14.11 11.66
N PHE A 12 -39.27 13.53 11.54
CA PHE A 12 -39.08 12.15 11.10
C PHE A 12 -39.71 11.16 12.09
N SER A 13 -40.34 10.10 11.58
CA SER A 13 -40.83 8.98 12.39
C SER A 13 -39.68 8.08 12.85
N LEU A 14 -39.79 7.53 14.07
CA LEU A 14 -38.87 6.51 14.57
C LEU A 14 -38.83 5.29 13.63
N THR A 15 -39.97 4.92 13.03
CA THR A 15 -40.07 3.79 12.09
C THR A 15 -39.35 4.08 10.77
N GLU A 16 -39.37 5.33 10.30
CA GLU A 16 -38.63 5.73 9.10
C GLU A 16 -37.13 5.62 9.35
N LEU A 17 -36.65 6.08 10.51
CA LEU A 17 -35.24 5.95 10.87
C LEU A 17 -34.81 4.48 11.00
N MET A 18 -35.64 3.62 11.59
CA MET A 18 -35.33 2.19 11.76
C MET A 18 -35.15 1.47 10.42
N ILE A 19 -36.02 1.73 9.44
CA ILE A 19 -35.91 1.13 8.11
C ILE A 19 -34.63 1.63 7.40
N VAL A 20 -34.29 2.91 7.53
CA VAL A 20 -33.07 3.47 6.93
C VAL A 20 -31.82 2.80 7.51
N VAL A 21 -31.73 2.66 8.83
CA VAL A 21 -30.57 2.01 9.47
C VAL A 21 -30.50 0.52 9.09
N ALA A 22 -31.64 -0.17 8.97
CA ALA A 22 -31.67 -1.56 8.51
C ALA A 22 -31.12 -1.72 7.08
N ILE A 23 -31.51 -0.84 6.15
CA ILE A 23 -31.01 -0.86 4.77
C ILE A 23 -29.51 -0.53 4.73
N ILE A 24 -29.06 0.51 5.45
CA ILE A 24 -27.63 0.86 5.55
C ILE A 24 -26.84 -0.31 6.13
N GLY A 25 -27.37 -1.02 7.12
CA GLY A 25 -26.74 -2.21 7.72
C GLY A 25 -26.50 -3.34 6.70
N ILE A 26 -27.48 -3.62 5.82
CA ILE A 26 -27.36 -4.62 4.76
C ILE A 26 -26.34 -4.18 3.69
N LEU A 27 -26.35 -2.90 3.30
CA LEU A 27 -25.40 -2.38 2.32
C LEU A 27 -23.97 -2.37 2.87
N ALA A 28 -23.80 -2.03 4.14
CA ALA A 28 -22.49 -1.94 4.80
C ALA A 28 -21.77 -3.29 4.84
N THR A 29 -22.46 -4.39 5.13
CA THR A 29 -21.86 -5.74 5.16
C THR A 29 -21.31 -6.17 3.80
N ILE A 30 -21.87 -5.70 2.68
CA ILE A 30 -21.36 -5.99 1.33
C ILE A 30 -20.28 -4.97 0.93
N ALA A 31 -20.45 -3.69 1.29
CA ALA A 31 -19.57 -2.61 0.86
C ALA A 31 -18.22 -2.63 1.59
N ILE A 32 -18.20 -2.86 2.91
CA ILE A 32 -16.98 -2.83 3.73
C ILE A 32 -15.90 -3.82 3.26
N PRO A 33 -16.17 -5.14 3.11
CA PRO A 33 -15.14 -6.08 2.68
C PRO A 33 -14.60 -5.76 1.29
N ASN A 34 -15.47 -5.33 0.37
CA ASN A 34 -15.07 -4.92 -0.97
C ASN A 34 -14.20 -3.66 -0.96
N PHE A 35 -14.53 -2.68 -0.13
CA PHE A 35 -13.74 -1.47 0.04
C PHE A 35 -12.35 -1.77 0.61
N LEU A 36 -12.26 -2.66 1.62
CA LEU A 36 -10.99 -3.09 2.19
C LEU A 36 -10.10 -3.78 1.14
N ARG A 37 -10.67 -4.68 0.31
CA ARG A 37 -9.95 -5.31 -0.80
C ARG A 37 -9.47 -4.30 -1.84
N TYR A 38 -10.29 -3.31 -2.17
CA TYR A 38 -9.90 -2.24 -3.10
C TYR A 38 -8.74 -1.41 -2.54
N GLN A 39 -8.80 -1.06 -1.25
CA GLN A 39 -7.73 -0.35 -0.57
C GLN A 39 -6.43 -1.17 -0.54
N ALA A 40 -6.51 -2.48 -0.26
CA ALA A 40 -5.36 -3.37 -0.27
C ALA A 40 -4.71 -3.44 -1.67
N ARG A 41 -5.50 -3.58 -2.74
CA ARG A 41 -4.98 -3.55 -4.12
C ARG A 41 -4.35 -2.22 -4.50
N ALA A 42 -4.89 -1.10 -4.02
CA ALA A 42 -4.30 0.21 -4.24
C ALA A 42 -2.93 0.30 -3.54
N LYS A 43 -2.81 -0.17 -2.30
CA LYS A 43 -1.55 -0.25 -1.56
C LYS A 43 -0.53 -1.18 -2.25
N GLN A 44 -0.95 -2.35 -2.73
CA GLN A 44 -0.06 -3.24 -3.49
C GLN A 44 0.45 -2.60 -4.78
N THR A 45 -0.39 -1.83 -5.48
CA THR A 45 0.02 -1.08 -6.69
C THR A 45 1.10 -0.05 -6.38
N GLU A 46 1.03 0.60 -5.20
CA GLU A 46 2.05 1.54 -4.72
C GLU A 46 3.42 0.86 -4.60
N ALA A 47 3.49 -0.30 -3.94
CA ALA A 47 4.74 -1.05 -3.78
C ALA A 47 5.34 -1.46 -5.13
N LYS A 48 4.51 -1.96 -6.05
CA LYS A 48 4.93 -2.33 -7.41
C LYS A 48 5.51 -1.15 -8.18
N SER A 49 4.84 0.00 -8.10
CA SER A 49 5.30 1.22 -8.78
C SER A 49 6.66 1.66 -8.26
N ASN A 50 6.86 1.62 -6.95
CA ASN A 50 8.12 2.02 -6.33
C ASN A 50 9.24 1.01 -6.61
N LEU A 51 8.97 -0.29 -6.57
CA LEU A 51 9.93 -1.32 -6.97
C LEU A 51 10.36 -1.17 -8.45
N VAL A 52 9.42 -0.81 -9.34
CA VAL A 52 9.76 -0.51 -10.75
C VAL A 52 10.60 0.77 -10.87
N ALA A 53 10.39 1.77 -10.00
CA ALA A 53 11.22 2.97 -9.96
C ALA A 53 12.66 2.62 -9.51
N ILE A 54 12.82 1.79 -8.47
CA ILE A 54 14.13 1.26 -8.04
C ILE A 54 14.80 0.53 -9.20
N HIS A 55 14.08 -0.39 -9.87
CA HIS A 55 14.62 -1.11 -11.03
C HIS A 55 15.09 -0.17 -12.14
N THR A 56 14.31 0.85 -12.45
CA THR A 56 14.67 1.83 -13.49
C THR A 56 15.93 2.61 -13.10
N GLY A 57 16.06 3.00 -11.83
CA GLY A 57 17.23 3.67 -11.30
C GLY A 57 18.49 2.78 -11.34
N GLU A 58 18.37 1.52 -10.92
CA GLU A 58 19.45 0.53 -10.98
C GLU A 58 19.92 0.27 -12.42
N ILE A 59 19.00 0.16 -13.38
CA ILE A 59 19.37 -0.01 -14.79
C ILE A 59 20.06 1.23 -15.36
N ALA A 60 19.62 2.43 -14.99
CA ALA A 60 20.29 3.66 -15.38
C ALA A 60 21.71 3.73 -14.80
N TYR A 61 21.87 3.41 -13.51
CA TYR A 61 23.17 3.36 -12.86
C TYR A 61 24.10 2.31 -13.48
N PHE A 62 23.59 1.12 -13.79
CA PHE A 62 24.34 0.06 -14.44
C PHE A 62 24.85 0.49 -15.82
N ALA A 63 24.06 1.24 -16.59
CA ALA A 63 24.47 1.74 -17.90
C ALA A 63 25.68 2.70 -17.84
N GLU A 64 25.87 3.38 -16.71
CA GLU A 64 26.96 4.34 -16.49
C GLU A 64 28.16 3.73 -15.77
N ASN A 65 27.92 2.84 -14.80
CA ASN A 65 28.92 2.36 -13.84
C ASN A 65 29.21 0.85 -13.94
N ASN A 66 28.51 0.14 -14.83
CA ASN A 66 28.73 -1.26 -15.16
C ASN A 66 28.62 -2.23 -13.96
N GLY A 67 27.75 -1.89 -13.00
CA GLY A 67 27.38 -2.67 -11.82
C GLY A 67 26.14 -2.09 -11.13
N TYR A 68 25.55 -2.84 -10.20
CA TYR A 68 24.44 -2.38 -9.36
C TYR A 68 24.95 -1.90 -8.01
N LEU A 69 24.16 -1.09 -7.30
CA LEU A 69 24.56 -0.45 -6.05
C LEU A 69 23.46 -0.58 -4.99
N ASP A 70 23.86 -0.57 -3.73
CA ASP A 70 23.00 -0.55 -2.56
C ASP A 70 22.89 0.87 -1.99
N ASP A 71 22.52 1.85 -2.83
CA ASP A 71 22.30 3.25 -2.41
C ASP A 71 21.13 3.88 -3.16
N PHE A 72 20.02 4.09 -2.43
CA PHE A 72 18.83 4.73 -2.97
C PHE A 72 19.07 6.18 -3.46
N ASN A 73 20.00 6.92 -2.87
CA ASN A 73 20.28 8.29 -3.31
C ASN A 73 20.97 8.30 -4.67
N ALA A 74 21.90 7.36 -4.90
CA ALA A 74 22.64 7.24 -6.15
C ALA A 74 21.73 6.92 -7.33
N ILE A 75 20.69 6.11 -7.09
CA ILE A 75 19.68 5.77 -8.12
C ILE A 75 18.48 6.73 -8.16
N GLY A 76 18.52 7.81 -7.37
CA GLY A 76 17.46 8.83 -7.34
C GLY A 76 16.13 8.34 -6.78
N PHE A 77 16.13 7.29 -5.97
CA PHE A 77 14.95 6.77 -5.30
C PHE A 77 14.80 7.38 -3.91
N ALA A 78 13.60 7.89 -3.63
CA ALA A 78 13.23 8.29 -2.28
C ALA A 78 11.74 8.00 -2.06
N VAL A 79 11.42 7.40 -0.91
CA VAL A 79 10.02 7.24 -0.49
C VAL A 79 9.50 8.61 -0.04
N SER A 80 8.76 9.29 -0.91
CA SER A 80 8.13 10.57 -0.61
C SER A 80 6.64 10.39 -0.32
N GLY A 81 6.23 10.63 0.93
CA GLY A 81 4.82 10.62 1.35
C GLY A 81 4.64 10.53 2.86
N ALA A 82 3.52 11.05 3.38
CA ALA A 82 3.20 11.08 4.82
C ALA A 82 2.91 9.70 5.44
N SER A 83 2.80 8.64 4.63
CA SER A 83 2.61 7.27 5.09
C SER A 83 3.60 6.38 4.36
N GLN A 84 4.73 6.10 5.00
CA GLN A 84 5.71 5.11 4.55
C GLN A 84 5.11 3.72 4.78
N ARG A 85 4.09 3.36 3.98
CA ARG A 85 3.33 2.11 4.12
C ARG A 85 4.19 0.88 3.87
N TYR A 86 5.19 1.06 3.03
CA TYR A 86 6.18 0.07 2.72
C TYR A 86 7.55 0.57 3.14
N TYR A 87 8.33 -0.40 3.58
CA TYR A 87 9.74 -0.30 3.81
C TYR A 87 10.47 -1.01 2.66
N TYR A 88 11.44 -0.34 2.06
CA TYR A 88 12.18 -0.82 0.90
C TYR A 88 13.60 -1.15 1.30
N GLU A 89 14.10 -2.28 0.81
CA GLU A 89 15.45 -2.77 1.04
C GLU A 89 16.13 -3.06 -0.30
N LEU A 90 17.41 -2.75 -0.36
CA LEU A 90 18.30 -3.02 -1.49
C LEU A 90 19.71 -3.19 -0.94
N GLY A 91 20.09 -4.41 -0.57
CA GLY A 91 21.36 -4.65 0.12
C GLY A 91 21.41 -3.88 1.43
N ASN A 92 22.43 -3.03 1.59
CA ASN A 92 22.59 -2.19 2.78
C ASN A 92 21.78 -0.88 2.74
N ALA A 93 21.06 -0.59 1.65
CA ALA A 93 20.19 0.58 1.54
C ALA A 93 18.75 0.28 1.94
N ASN A 94 18.21 1.19 2.74
CA ASN A 94 16.89 1.04 3.35
C ASN A 94 16.14 2.37 3.21
N SER A 95 14.85 2.33 2.85
CA SER A 95 14.02 3.53 2.73
C SER A 95 12.63 3.28 3.29
N GLY A 96 12.10 4.27 4.02
CA GLY A 96 10.83 4.13 4.73
C GLY A 96 11.02 3.67 6.18
N THR A 97 9.91 3.37 6.85
CA THR A 97 9.87 2.89 8.22
C THR A 97 9.33 1.47 8.19
N LEU A 98 10.07 0.52 8.75
CA LEU A 98 9.62 -0.87 8.85
C LEU A 98 8.31 -0.92 9.64
N PRO A 99 7.21 -1.44 9.08
CA PRO A 99 5.94 -1.49 9.79
C PRO A 99 6.03 -2.35 11.05
N ALA A 100 5.27 -1.99 12.08
CA ALA A 100 5.24 -2.76 13.33
C ALA A 100 4.80 -4.21 13.07
N GLY A 101 5.51 -5.17 13.66
CA GLY A 101 5.28 -6.59 13.46
C GLY A 101 6.04 -7.20 12.27
N CYS A 102 6.60 -6.37 11.37
CA CYS A 102 7.43 -6.85 10.28
C CYS A 102 8.90 -6.99 10.70
N THR A 103 9.61 -7.88 10.03
CA THR A 103 11.07 -7.99 10.09
C THR A 103 11.67 -7.60 8.74
N ALA A 104 12.91 -7.13 8.76
CA ALA A 104 13.72 -6.98 7.56
C ALA A 104 13.79 -8.31 6.78
N SER A 105 13.82 -8.25 5.46
CA SER A 105 13.94 -9.44 4.62
C SER A 105 15.38 -9.90 4.55
N THR A 106 15.59 -11.17 4.19
CA THR A 106 16.91 -11.71 3.82
C THR A 106 16.98 -12.04 2.32
N LEU A 107 16.01 -11.55 1.55
CA LEU A 107 15.86 -11.82 0.11
C LEU A 107 16.52 -10.75 -0.76
N ASP A 108 16.86 -9.61 -0.18
CA ASP A 108 17.58 -8.56 -0.89
C ASP A 108 18.98 -9.04 -1.23
N THR A 109 19.49 -8.60 -2.36
CA THR A 109 20.84 -8.94 -2.82
C THR A 109 21.30 -7.84 -3.75
N VAL A 110 22.55 -7.43 -3.65
CA VAL A 110 23.17 -6.52 -4.62
C VAL A 110 24.54 -7.07 -4.97
N SER A 111 24.82 -7.13 -6.27
CA SER A 111 26.10 -7.55 -6.82
C SER A 111 26.36 -6.82 -8.12
N ALA A 112 27.59 -6.91 -8.65
CA ALA A 112 27.91 -6.30 -9.95
C ALA A 112 27.04 -6.84 -11.11
N THR A 113 26.43 -8.03 -10.97
CA THR A 113 25.72 -8.72 -12.06
C THR A 113 24.22 -8.86 -11.86
N GLY A 114 23.70 -8.53 -10.68
CA GLY A 114 22.28 -8.62 -10.40
C GLY A 114 21.91 -8.04 -9.04
N PHE A 115 20.63 -7.75 -8.88
CA PHE A 115 20.07 -7.25 -7.63
C PHE A 115 18.67 -7.82 -7.39
N ILE A 116 18.28 -7.85 -6.12
CA ILE A 116 16.91 -8.07 -5.68
C ILE A 116 16.58 -6.93 -4.72
N ALA A 117 15.59 -6.11 -5.10
CA ALA A 117 15.02 -5.10 -4.20
C ALA A 117 13.75 -5.67 -3.56
N VAL A 118 13.53 -5.36 -2.28
CA VAL A 118 12.43 -5.86 -1.48
C VAL A 118 11.55 -4.69 -1.03
N ALA A 119 10.23 -4.90 -0.99
CA ALA A 119 9.27 -4.02 -0.35
C ALA A 119 8.45 -4.81 0.67
N ILE A 120 8.42 -4.32 1.91
CA ILE A 120 7.76 -4.96 3.05
C ILE A 120 6.67 -4.02 3.55
N GLY A 121 5.44 -4.50 3.64
CA GLY A 121 4.29 -3.71 4.11
C GLY A 121 3.37 -4.53 5.00
N ASN A 122 2.62 -3.86 5.86
CA ASN A 122 1.51 -4.47 6.61
C ASN A 122 0.20 -3.82 6.12
N ILE A 123 -0.46 -4.46 5.15
CA ILE A 123 -1.53 -3.84 4.36
C ILE A 123 -2.87 -3.81 5.11
N ASP A 124 -3.12 -4.80 5.96
CA ASP A 124 -4.38 -5.05 6.68
C ASP A 124 -4.22 -5.06 8.22
N GLY A 125 -3.01 -4.84 8.73
CA GLY A 125 -2.76 -4.54 10.14
C GLY A 125 -2.65 -5.78 11.03
N ASP A 126 -2.39 -6.95 10.47
CA ASP A 126 -2.18 -8.19 11.21
C ASP A 126 -0.69 -8.46 11.48
N ALA A 127 -0.35 -9.69 11.90
CA ALA A 127 1.02 -10.07 12.26
C ALA A 127 1.87 -10.49 11.05
N THR A 128 1.30 -10.53 9.85
CA THR A 128 1.87 -11.15 8.66
C THR A 128 2.09 -10.09 7.59
N CYS A 129 3.35 -9.76 7.36
CA CYS A 129 3.68 -8.69 6.43
C CYS A 129 3.74 -9.19 4.99
N ASP A 130 3.18 -8.41 4.08
CA ASP A 130 3.33 -8.61 2.64
C ASP A 130 4.76 -8.30 2.21
N VAL A 131 5.35 -9.20 1.43
CA VAL A 131 6.71 -9.06 0.89
C VAL A 131 6.68 -9.14 -0.62
N TRP A 132 7.09 -8.06 -1.28
CA TRP A 132 7.27 -7.98 -2.73
C TRP A 132 8.74 -7.88 -3.07
N THR A 133 9.15 -8.52 -4.17
CA THR A 133 10.50 -8.40 -4.69
C THR A 133 10.50 -8.05 -6.17
N ILE A 134 11.55 -7.37 -6.62
CA ILE A 134 11.86 -7.19 -8.04
C ILE A 134 13.34 -7.48 -8.26
N ASN A 135 13.66 -8.18 -9.36
CA ASN A 135 15.04 -8.46 -9.74
C ASN A 135 15.49 -7.62 -10.95
N GLU A 136 16.76 -7.77 -11.34
CA GLU A 136 17.36 -7.05 -12.48
C GLU A 136 16.66 -7.29 -13.81
N GLN A 137 15.98 -8.43 -13.96
CA GLN A 137 15.20 -8.79 -15.14
C GLN A 137 13.79 -8.19 -15.14
N LYS A 138 13.47 -7.34 -14.16
CA LYS A 138 12.14 -6.73 -13.95
C LYS A 138 11.06 -7.77 -13.61
N VAL A 139 11.45 -8.91 -13.06
CA VAL A 139 10.51 -9.93 -12.59
C VAL A 139 10.03 -9.51 -11.20
N LEU A 140 8.75 -9.16 -11.13
CA LEU A 140 8.09 -8.78 -9.88
C LEU A 140 7.41 -10.01 -9.26
N THR A 141 7.77 -10.34 -8.02
CA THR A 141 7.22 -11.49 -7.30
C THR A 141 6.58 -11.04 -5.99
N ASN A 142 5.40 -11.57 -5.68
CA ASN A 142 4.83 -11.50 -4.33
C ASN A 142 5.27 -12.77 -3.59
N VAL A 143 6.20 -12.62 -2.65
CA VAL A 143 6.80 -13.76 -1.94
C VAL A 143 5.95 -14.18 -0.75
N VAL A 144 5.34 -13.20 -0.07
CA VAL A 144 4.39 -13.43 1.02
C VAL A 144 3.18 -12.55 0.73
N ASN A 145 2.07 -13.18 0.33
CA ASN A 145 0.80 -12.51 0.07
C ASN A 145 -0.19 -12.91 1.14
N ASP A 146 -0.57 -11.99 2.01
CA ASP A 146 -1.58 -12.27 3.05
C ASP A 146 -2.86 -11.46 2.92
N VAL A 147 -3.02 -10.72 1.83
CA VAL A 147 -4.32 -10.12 1.50
C VAL A 147 -5.30 -11.26 1.22
N SER A 148 -6.04 -11.66 2.26
CA SER A 148 -6.95 -12.79 2.27
C SER A 148 -7.76 -12.92 0.97
N SER A 149 -7.55 -14.05 0.28
CA SER A 149 -8.38 -14.52 -0.83
C SER A 149 -9.84 -14.67 -0.40
#